data_AF-A0A935ZWQ8-F1
#
_entry.id   AF-A0A935ZWQ8-F1
#
_cell.length_a   1.000
_cell.length_b   1.000
_cell.length_c   1.000
_cell.angle_alpha   90.00
_cell.angle_beta   90.00
_cell.angle_gamma   90.00
#
_symmetry.space_group_name_H-M   'P 1'
#
loop_
_entity.id
_entity.type
_entity.pdbx_description
1 polymer ?
#
loop_
_entity_poly.entity_id
_entity_poly.type
_entity_poly.pdbx_seq_one_letter_code
_entity_poly.pdbx_strand_id
1 'polypeptide(L)'
;MKRYSHLILILLFYQISDAQDTIRIEDILKKHTKEKQSNKPSKQAKQSSDEKEVSLNVFRQAVQSSIYMIEVQYHLLKDKKVFGKGDDDFFGSTKAVAISNGKQLLIDPTSLEPWNLDPDFKDYKNEYTPELYKIKVSEFEKATNVEYSPNQFTYKVQNGIGSLDFNIKSFKGLDATTIEDQPGFVILYYEAKKGNDPDVLINFHDGIQNNNSYDQESLLGGFYIQIIPSHGLVECKLSGIVVRTNKGNAELKHLNTVNKSSSTKETKSSKAKSPLKEVKQKK
;
A
#
# COMPACT_ATOMS: atom_id res chain seq x y z
N MET A 1 -39.58 -2.04 -10.39
CA MET A 1 -38.77 -0.90 -10.88
C MET A 1 -37.31 -1.14 -10.52
N LYS A 2 -36.48 -1.45 -11.53
CA LYS A 2 -35.05 -1.72 -11.37
C LYS A 2 -34.29 -0.38 -11.48
N ARG A 3 -33.46 -0.05 -10.51
CA ARG A 3 -32.55 1.11 -10.58
C ARG A 3 -31.18 0.63 -11.06
N TYR A 4 -30.78 1.14 -12.21
CA TYR A 4 -29.44 1.01 -12.79
C TYR A 4 -28.45 1.79 -11.93
N SER A 5 -27.46 1.11 -11.35
CA SER A 5 -26.28 1.77 -10.79
C SER A 5 -25.19 1.75 -11.85
N HIS A 6 -24.60 2.91 -12.11
CA HIS A 6 -23.62 3.15 -13.16
C HIS A 6 -22.37 2.29 -12.94
N LEU A 7 -22.23 1.25 -13.75
CA LEU A 7 -20.98 0.56 -14.00
C LEU A 7 -20.15 1.49 -14.88
N ILE A 8 -19.15 2.16 -14.32
CA ILE A 8 -18.11 2.81 -15.13
C ILE A 8 -17.31 1.66 -15.74
N LEU A 9 -17.69 1.33 -16.97
CA LEU A 9 -16.95 0.52 -17.91
C LEU A 9 -15.64 1.27 -18.20
N ILE A 10 -14.59 1.01 -17.42
CA ILE A 10 -13.23 1.39 -17.83
C ILE A 10 -12.86 0.43 -18.96
N LEU A 11 -13.14 0.87 -20.18
CA LEU A 11 -12.49 0.41 -21.40
C LEU A 11 -10.99 0.67 -21.26
N LEU A 12 -10.26 -0.29 -20.70
CA LEU A 12 -8.83 -0.42 -20.94
C LEU A 12 -8.67 -0.96 -22.37
N PHE A 13 -8.73 -0.04 -23.33
CA PHE A 13 -8.05 -0.25 -24.61
C PHE A 13 -6.54 -0.25 -24.31
N TYR A 14 -6.01 -1.43 -24.02
CA TYR A 14 -4.73 -1.80 -24.61
C TYR A 14 -5.06 -2.86 -25.65
N GLN A 15 -4.93 -2.49 -26.93
CA GLN A 15 -4.59 -3.46 -27.95
C GLN A 15 -3.25 -4.06 -27.53
N ILE A 16 -3.29 -5.14 -26.74
CA ILE A 16 -2.28 -6.18 -26.85
C ILE A 16 -2.55 -6.76 -28.23
N SER A 17 -1.78 -6.26 -29.20
CA SER A 17 -1.58 -6.87 -30.50
C SER A 17 -0.97 -8.25 -30.30
N ASP A 18 -1.80 -9.21 -29.89
CA ASP A 18 -1.83 -10.59 -30.37
C ASP A 18 -2.67 -11.41 -29.39
N ALA A 19 -3.62 -12.17 -29.93
CA ALA A 19 -4.37 -13.19 -29.20
C ALA A 19 -3.47 -14.26 -28.54
N GLN A 20 -2.14 -14.22 -28.74
CA GLN A 20 -1.18 -15.13 -28.13
C GLN A 20 -0.86 -14.82 -26.65
N ASP A 21 -0.93 -13.56 -26.20
CA ASP A 21 -0.49 -13.22 -24.83
C ASP A 21 -1.60 -13.41 -23.78
N THR A 22 -2.87 -13.28 -24.14
CA THR A 22 -3.99 -13.64 -23.25
C THR A 22 -4.02 -15.15 -22.98
N ILE A 23 -3.63 -15.96 -23.97
CA ILE A 23 -3.50 -17.42 -23.84
C ILE A 23 -2.38 -17.78 -22.86
N ARG A 24 -1.27 -17.01 -22.83
CA ARG A 24 -0.14 -17.26 -21.92
C ARG A 24 -0.49 -17.12 -20.45
N ILE A 25 -1.27 -16.13 -20.04
CA ILE A 25 -1.64 -15.98 -18.61
C ILE A 25 -2.59 -17.09 -18.17
N GLU A 26 -3.56 -17.46 -19.01
CA GLU A 26 -4.43 -18.61 -18.71
C GLU A 26 -3.66 -19.93 -18.62
N ASP A 27 -2.66 -20.15 -19.47
CA ASP A 27 -1.85 -21.36 -19.46
C ASP A 27 -0.93 -21.43 -18.24
N ILE A 28 -0.39 -20.29 -17.78
CA ILE A 28 0.35 -20.19 -16.50
C ILE A 28 -0.57 -20.51 -15.32
N LEU A 29 -1.79 -19.96 -15.30
CA LEU A 29 -2.79 -20.25 -14.26
C LEU A 29 -3.24 -21.73 -14.27
N LYS A 30 -3.45 -22.32 -15.45
CA LYS A 30 -3.81 -23.74 -15.62
C LYS A 30 -2.66 -24.67 -15.23
N LYS A 31 -1.41 -24.33 -15.55
CA LYS A 31 -0.21 -25.09 -15.18
C LYS A 31 0.01 -25.09 -13.68
N HIS A 32 -0.14 -23.93 -13.02
CA HIS A 32 -0.07 -23.84 -11.56
C HIS A 32 -1.20 -24.60 -10.83
N THR A 33 -2.39 -24.66 -11.42
CA THR A 33 -3.51 -25.45 -10.88
C THR A 33 -3.27 -26.96 -11.02
N LYS A 34 -2.61 -27.39 -12.11
CA LYS A 34 -2.27 -28.81 -12.36
C LYS A 34 -1.01 -29.30 -11.62
N GLU A 35 -0.01 -28.46 -11.40
CA GLU A 35 1.22 -28.85 -10.67
C GLU A 35 0.97 -29.15 -9.19
N LYS A 36 -0.09 -28.59 -8.58
CA LYS A 36 -0.53 -29.02 -7.23
C LYS A 36 -1.14 -30.44 -7.18
N GLN A 37 -1.38 -31.08 -8.33
CA GLN A 37 -1.98 -32.43 -8.40
C GLN A 37 -1.05 -33.50 -9.01
N SER A 38 0.16 -33.16 -9.44
CA SER A 38 1.03 -34.08 -10.18
C SER A 38 2.48 -34.01 -9.71
N ASN A 39 2.81 -34.82 -8.70
CA ASN A 39 4.20 -35.14 -8.36
C ASN A 39 4.79 -36.06 -9.44
N LYS A 40 5.44 -35.49 -10.46
CA LYS A 40 6.46 -36.18 -11.27
C LYS A 40 7.41 -35.15 -11.90
N PRO A 41 8.74 -35.29 -11.72
CA PRO A 41 9.69 -34.36 -12.32
C PRO A 41 9.96 -34.78 -13.78
N SER A 42 9.75 -33.88 -14.73
CA SER A 42 10.28 -34.04 -16.09
C SER A 42 10.89 -32.74 -16.60
N LYS A 43 11.89 -32.92 -17.45
CA LYS A 43 12.87 -31.95 -17.96
C LYS A 43 12.20 -30.78 -18.71
N GLN A 44 11.96 -29.65 -18.05
CA GLN A 44 11.58 -28.37 -18.69
C GLN A 44 12.17 -27.17 -17.90
N ALA A 45 13.49 -26.97 -17.97
CA ALA A 45 14.18 -25.94 -17.19
C ALA A 45 14.57 -24.67 -17.98
N LYS A 46 14.35 -24.64 -19.30
CA LYS A 46 14.79 -23.52 -20.17
C LYS A 46 13.67 -22.76 -20.88
N GLN A 47 12.48 -23.35 -21.00
CA GLN A 47 11.27 -22.67 -21.51
C GLN A 47 10.48 -21.98 -20.38
N SER A 48 10.68 -22.42 -19.13
CA SER A 48 9.95 -21.94 -17.96
C SER A 48 10.49 -20.63 -17.38
N SER A 49 11.74 -20.25 -17.65
CA SER A 49 12.31 -18.97 -17.19
C SER A 49 11.72 -17.80 -17.98
N ASP A 50 11.70 -17.92 -19.30
CA ASP A 50 11.35 -16.82 -20.21
C ASP A 50 9.83 -16.55 -20.18
N GLU A 51 9.02 -17.61 -20.07
CA GLU A 51 7.57 -17.49 -19.87
C GLU A 51 7.22 -16.88 -18.50
N LYS A 52 7.97 -17.23 -17.45
CA LYS A 52 7.78 -16.65 -16.11
C LYS A 52 8.16 -15.17 -16.09
N GLU A 53 9.25 -14.79 -16.75
CA GLU A 53 9.70 -13.39 -16.85
C GLU A 53 8.72 -12.51 -17.62
N VAL A 54 8.21 -12.97 -18.77
CA VAL A 54 7.18 -12.25 -19.54
C VAL A 54 5.89 -12.06 -18.72
N SER A 55 5.47 -13.07 -17.95
CA SER A 55 4.27 -12.98 -17.11
C SER A 55 4.38 -11.96 -15.98
N LEU A 56 5.57 -11.85 -15.36
CA LEU A 56 5.84 -10.89 -14.29
C LEU A 56 5.90 -9.46 -14.81
N ASN A 57 6.43 -9.25 -16.02
CA ASN A 57 6.47 -7.93 -16.65
C ASN A 57 5.07 -7.40 -16.98
N VAL A 58 4.20 -8.25 -17.54
CA VAL A 58 2.80 -7.87 -17.82
C VAL A 58 2.06 -7.55 -16.52
N PHE A 59 2.25 -8.37 -15.49
CA PHE A 59 1.65 -8.13 -14.18
C PHE A 59 2.15 -6.83 -13.53
N ARG A 60 3.46 -6.56 -13.59
CA ARG A 60 4.05 -5.30 -13.13
C ARG A 60 3.40 -4.10 -13.83
N GLN A 61 3.29 -4.16 -15.16
CA GLN A 61 2.65 -3.10 -15.95
C GLN A 61 1.18 -2.89 -15.58
N ALA A 62 0.44 -3.95 -15.25
CA ALA A 62 -0.96 -3.86 -14.86
C ALA A 62 -1.17 -3.14 -13.51
N VAL A 63 -0.22 -3.26 -12.57
CA VAL A 63 -0.35 -2.68 -11.22
C VAL A 63 0.39 -1.34 -11.04
N GLN A 64 1.40 -1.05 -11.85
CA GLN A 64 2.32 0.08 -11.64
C GLN A 64 1.63 1.44 -11.54
N SER A 65 0.56 1.68 -12.33
CA SER A 65 -0.15 2.96 -12.31
C SER A 65 -0.92 3.23 -11.00
N SER A 66 -1.07 2.19 -10.19
CA SER A 66 -1.72 2.27 -8.88
C SER A 66 -0.70 2.44 -7.75
N ILE A 67 0.60 2.37 -8.03
CA ILE A 67 1.66 2.42 -7.03
C ILE A 67 2.30 3.80 -7.00
N TYR A 68 2.53 4.30 -5.80
CA TYR A 68 3.03 5.63 -5.53
C TYR A 68 4.20 5.56 -4.55
N MET A 69 5.23 6.35 -4.83
CA MET A 69 6.28 6.67 -3.87
C MET A 69 5.82 7.85 -3.01
N ILE A 70 5.91 7.67 -1.69
CA ILE A 70 5.56 8.69 -0.71
C ILE A 70 6.80 9.00 0.14
N GLU A 71 7.08 10.29 0.29
CA GLU A 71 8.02 10.81 1.28
C GLU A 71 7.22 11.56 2.35
N VAL A 72 7.27 11.08 3.59
CA VAL A 72 6.59 11.69 4.74
C VAL A 72 7.62 12.43 5.57
N GLN A 73 7.45 13.74 5.72
CA GLN A 73 8.33 14.62 6.49
C GLN A 73 7.65 15.07 7.78
N TYR A 74 8.42 15.15 8.87
CA TYR A 74 7.94 15.61 10.17
C TYR A 74 8.88 16.66 10.77
N HIS A 75 8.34 17.50 11.64
CA HIS A 75 9.10 18.46 12.44
C HIS A 75 8.85 18.22 13.93
N LEU A 76 9.64 18.88 14.79
CA LEU A 76 9.46 18.81 16.23
C LEU A 76 8.85 20.11 16.77
N LEU A 77 7.92 19.99 17.70
CA LEU A 77 7.34 21.10 18.44
C LEU A 77 7.80 21.11 19.89
N LYS A 78 8.20 22.29 20.37
CA LYS A 78 8.38 22.57 21.80
C LYS A 78 7.89 23.97 22.11
N ASP A 79 6.97 24.10 23.05
CA ASP A 79 6.37 25.39 23.45
C ASP A 79 5.84 26.22 22.25
N LYS A 80 5.19 25.56 21.29
CA LYS A 80 4.69 26.14 20.02
C LYS A 80 5.76 26.64 19.05
N LYS A 81 7.04 26.37 19.30
CA LYS A 81 8.14 26.61 18.36
C LYS A 81 8.39 25.35 17.54
N VAL A 82 8.63 25.55 16.24
CA VAL A 82 8.96 24.49 15.27
C VAL A 82 10.47 24.33 15.19
N PHE A 83 10.93 23.09 15.14
CA PHE A 83 12.34 22.73 15.01
C PHE A 83 12.53 21.75 13.84
N GLY A 84 13.45 22.10 12.94
CA GLY A 84 13.98 21.23 11.89
C GLY A 84 15.38 20.70 12.22
N LYS A 85 16.04 20.04 11.28
CA LYS A 85 17.39 19.47 11.44
C LYS A 85 18.36 20.12 10.46
N GLY A 86 19.42 20.74 11.00
CA GLY A 86 20.38 21.48 10.17
C GLY A 86 19.72 22.71 9.53
N ASP A 87 19.84 22.82 8.20
CA ASP A 87 19.24 23.91 7.40
C ASP A 87 17.84 23.55 6.86
N ASP A 88 17.33 22.35 7.15
CA ASP A 88 16.02 21.91 6.68
C ASP A 88 14.89 22.39 7.59
N ASP A 89 13.74 22.73 6.98
CA ASP A 89 12.50 23.10 7.69
C ASP A 89 11.78 21.89 8.35
N PHE A 90 12.33 20.69 8.17
CA PHE A 90 11.83 19.44 8.76
C PHE A 90 12.93 18.77 9.57
N PHE A 91 12.55 17.96 10.56
CA PHE A 91 13.49 17.27 11.43
C PHE A 91 13.92 15.92 10.85
N GLY A 92 12.99 15.20 10.24
CA GLY A 92 13.24 13.92 9.61
C GLY A 92 12.23 13.57 8.54
N SER A 93 12.55 12.54 7.76
CA SER A 93 11.74 12.06 6.65
C SER A 93 11.80 10.54 6.53
N THR A 94 10.74 9.92 6.06
CA THR A 94 10.70 8.50 5.71
C THR A 94 10.11 8.32 4.32
N LYS A 95 10.75 7.49 3.50
CA LYS A 95 10.19 7.03 2.23
C LYS A 95 9.36 5.76 2.45
N ALA A 96 8.31 5.63 1.66
CA ALA A 96 7.44 4.47 1.68
C ALA A 96 6.79 4.28 0.31
N VAL A 97 6.28 3.07 0.08
CA VAL A 97 5.42 2.77 -1.06
C VAL A 97 3.97 2.71 -0.60
N ALA A 98 3.09 3.34 -1.37
CA ALA A 98 1.65 3.28 -1.19
C ALA A 98 0.97 2.76 -2.46
N ILE A 99 -0.22 2.18 -2.30
CA ILE A 99 -1.04 1.75 -3.42
C ILE A 99 -2.41 2.43 -3.37
N SER A 100 -2.87 2.92 -4.50
CA SER A 100 -4.20 3.51 -4.61
C SER A 100 -5.27 2.44 -4.78
N ASN A 101 -6.40 2.64 -4.11
CA ASN A 101 -7.65 1.90 -4.36
C ASN A 101 -8.71 2.74 -5.10
N GLY A 102 -8.28 3.80 -5.80
CA GLY A 102 -9.16 4.73 -6.52
C GLY A 102 -9.68 5.89 -5.65
N LYS A 103 -9.71 5.73 -4.32
CA LYS A 103 -10.21 6.74 -3.38
C LYS A 103 -9.11 7.33 -2.50
N GLN A 104 -8.23 6.47 -2.01
CA GLN A 104 -7.18 6.83 -1.05
C GLN A 104 -5.89 6.07 -1.39
N LEU A 105 -4.77 6.53 -0.85
CA LEU A 105 -3.52 5.78 -0.86
C LEU A 105 -3.45 4.93 0.41
N LEU A 106 -3.27 3.63 0.24
CA LEU A 106 -3.06 2.69 1.34
C LEU A 106 -1.55 2.46 1.54
N ILE A 107 -1.10 2.50 2.78
CA ILE A 107 0.31 2.54 3.14
C ILE A 107 0.53 1.81 4.48
N ASP A 108 1.76 1.35 4.72
CA ASP A 108 2.20 0.91 6.04
C ASP A 108 2.00 2.05 7.07
N PRO A 109 1.21 1.84 8.14
CA PRO A 109 0.94 2.88 9.13
C PRO A 109 2.20 3.43 9.82
N THR A 110 3.27 2.64 9.94
CA THR A 110 4.53 3.12 10.55
C THR A 110 5.16 4.26 9.75
N SER A 111 4.89 4.34 8.45
CA SER A 111 5.37 5.43 7.59
C SER A 111 4.65 6.76 7.84
N LEU A 112 3.46 6.72 8.45
CA LEU A 112 2.68 7.91 8.82
C LEU A 112 3.10 8.46 10.19
N GLU A 113 3.92 7.73 10.94
CA GLU A 113 4.52 8.14 12.20
C GLU A 113 6.04 7.93 12.13
N PRO A 114 6.73 8.64 11.21
CA PRO A 114 8.13 8.38 10.87
C PRO A 114 9.10 8.52 12.05
N TRP A 115 8.77 9.34 13.05
CA TRP A 115 9.56 9.47 14.28
C TRP A 115 9.68 8.15 15.05
N ASN A 116 8.74 7.21 14.91
CA ASN A 116 8.87 5.89 15.55
C ASN A 116 9.98 5.03 14.92
N LEU A 117 10.45 5.40 13.73
CA LEU A 117 11.55 4.75 13.01
C LEU A 117 12.90 5.47 13.23
N ASP A 118 12.89 6.64 13.86
CA ASP A 118 14.11 7.39 14.18
C ASP A 118 14.85 6.70 15.35
N PRO A 119 16.10 6.25 15.17
CA PRO A 119 16.89 5.62 16.23
C PRO A 119 17.02 6.48 17.49
N ASP A 120 17.04 7.81 17.31
CA ASP A 120 17.27 8.78 18.38
C ASP A 120 15.96 9.25 19.04
N PHE A 121 14.79 8.75 18.59
CA PHE A 121 13.49 9.20 19.10
C PHE A 121 13.35 9.08 20.62
N LYS A 122 13.96 8.05 21.22
CA LYS A 122 13.92 7.83 22.66
C LYS A 122 14.52 8.97 23.46
N ASP A 123 15.45 9.71 22.88
CA ASP A 123 16.22 10.74 23.57
C ASP A 123 15.47 12.06 23.65
N TYR A 124 14.58 12.35 22.69
CA TYR A 124 13.88 13.63 22.60
C TYR A 124 12.35 13.56 22.75
N LYS A 125 11.73 12.36 22.72
CA LYS A 125 10.26 12.18 22.77
C LYS A 125 9.55 12.78 23.99
N ASN A 126 10.26 13.02 25.10
CA ASN A 126 9.67 13.60 26.32
C ASN A 126 9.74 15.13 26.35
N GLU A 127 10.55 15.73 25.48
CA GLU A 127 10.77 17.18 25.41
C GLU A 127 10.09 17.80 24.20
N TYR A 128 9.97 17.05 23.11
CA TYR A 128 9.41 17.49 21.85
C TYR A 128 8.21 16.64 21.44
N THR A 129 7.22 17.28 20.82
CA THR A 129 6.10 16.60 20.18
C THR A 129 6.35 16.55 18.67
N PRO A 130 6.47 15.37 18.04
CA PRO A 130 6.61 15.28 16.60
C PRO A 130 5.26 15.54 15.92
N GLU A 131 5.28 16.26 14.80
CA GLU A 131 4.10 16.49 13.96
C GLU A 131 4.42 16.33 12.48
N LEU A 132 3.46 15.81 11.71
CA LEU A 132 3.59 15.71 10.26
C LEU A 132 3.65 17.11 9.64
N TYR A 133 4.68 17.35 8.84
CA TYR A 133 4.94 18.64 8.23
C TYR A 133 4.53 18.69 6.76
N LYS A 134 4.92 17.67 5.97
CA LYS A 134 4.68 17.64 4.52
C LYS A 134 4.68 16.20 4.02
N ILE A 135 3.86 15.93 3.01
CA ILE A 135 3.92 14.67 2.27
C ILE A 135 4.22 14.97 0.80
N LYS A 136 5.23 14.32 0.24
CA LYS A 136 5.50 14.35 -1.21
C LYS A 136 5.03 13.03 -1.82
N VAL A 137 4.24 13.11 -2.88
CA VAL A 137 3.69 11.95 -3.57
C VAL A 137 4.12 11.98 -5.03
N SER A 138 4.71 10.89 -5.50
CA SER A 138 5.05 10.67 -6.91
C SER A 138 4.48 9.33 -7.38
N GLU A 139 4.07 9.26 -8.65
CA GLU A 139 3.80 7.95 -9.25
C GLU A 139 5.11 7.16 -9.32
N PHE A 140 5.08 5.86 -9.08
CA PHE A 140 6.26 5.04 -8.85
C PHE A 140 7.36 5.16 -9.93
N GLU A 141 6.99 5.32 -11.19
CA GLU A 141 7.93 5.45 -12.32
C GLU A 141 8.11 6.89 -12.82
N LYS A 142 7.58 7.89 -12.10
CA LYS A 142 7.68 9.30 -12.51
C LYS A 142 8.56 10.08 -11.55
N ALA A 143 9.48 10.86 -12.13
CA ALA A 143 10.35 11.76 -11.37
C ALA A 143 9.61 12.94 -10.74
N THR A 144 8.40 13.28 -11.21
CA THR A 144 7.64 14.43 -10.70
C THR A 144 6.90 14.06 -9.42
N ASN A 145 7.18 14.80 -8.36
CA ASN A 145 6.42 14.72 -7.11
C ASN A 145 5.44 15.90 -6.99
N VAL A 146 4.39 15.68 -6.20
CA VAL A 146 3.45 16.71 -5.76
C VAL A 146 3.54 16.79 -4.25
N GLU A 147 3.71 18.00 -3.73
CA GLU A 147 3.80 18.26 -2.31
C GLU A 147 2.43 18.63 -1.72
N TYR A 148 2.14 18.08 -0.54
CA TYR A 148 0.91 18.34 0.22
C TYR A 148 1.25 18.75 1.64
N SER A 149 0.72 19.90 2.05
CA SER A 149 0.74 20.37 3.43
C SER A 149 -0.30 19.62 4.29
N PRO A 150 -0.20 19.64 5.63
CA PRO A 150 -1.02 18.82 6.53
C PRO A 150 -2.52 19.12 6.47
N ASN A 151 -2.91 20.31 6.00
CA ASN A 151 -4.30 20.70 5.78
C ASN A 151 -4.88 20.22 4.44
N GLN A 152 -4.07 19.64 3.56
CA GLN A 152 -4.49 19.18 2.22
C GLN A 152 -4.78 17.68 2.16
N PHE A 153 -4.49 16.94 3.23
CA PHE A 153 -4.78 15.53 3.34
C PHE A 153 -5.37 15.20 4.71
N THR A 154 -6.04 14.06 4.79
CA THR A 154 -6.34 13.42 6.07
C THR A 154 -5.73 12.04 6.06
N TYR A 155 -5.31 11.56 7.24
CA TYR A 155 -4.82 10.20 7.37
C TYR A 155 -5.56 9.47 8.49
N LYS A 156 -5.72 8.16 8.31
CA LYS A 156 -6.35 7.28 9.29
C LYS A 156 -5.60 5.96 9.34
N VAL A 157 -5.43 5.41 10.53
CA VAL A 157 -4.98 4.03 10.72
C VAL A 157 -6.19 3.21 11.14
N GLN A 158 -6.61 2.26 10.30
CA GLN A 158 -7.74 1.38 10.59
C GLN A 158 -7.30 -0.08 10.35
N ASN A 159 -7.59 -0.96 11.31
CA ASN A 159 -7.23 -2.38 11.25
C ASN A 159 -5.74 -2.63 10.96
N GLY A 160 -4.86 -1.77 11.48
CA GLY A 160 -3.42 -1.87 11.27
C GLY A 160 -2.95 -1.45 9.87
N ILE A 161 -3.79 -0.75 9.10
CA ILE A 161 -3.47 -0.23 7.76
C ILE A 161 -3.58 1.29 7.78
N GLY A 162 -2.55 1.97 7.26
CA GLY A 162 -2.56 3.41 7.04
C GLY A 162 -3.33 3.77 5.76
N SER A 163 -4.03 4.89 5.80
CA SER A 163 -4.77 5.44 4.66
C SER A 163 -4.56 6.95 4.59
N LEU A 164 -4.31 7.45 3.38
CA LEU A 164 -4.17 8.87 3.06
C LEU A 164 -5.26 9.28 2.05
N ASP A 165 -6.09 10.22 2.45
CA ASP A 165 -7.15 10.81 1.63
C ASP A 165 -6.76 12.24 1.24
N PHE A 166 -6.75 12.54 -0.06
CA PHE A 166 -6.37 13.83 -0.61
C PHE A 166 -7.57 14.46 -1.29
N ASN A 167 -7.96 15.65 -0.85
CA ASN A 167 -9.19 16.32 -1.29
C ASN A 167 -9.21 16.71 -2.79
N ILE A 168 -8.09 16.59 -3.52
CA ILE A 168 -7.86 17.28 -4.80
C ILE A 168 -7.53 16.33 -5.95
N LYS A 169 -7.24 15.04 -5.69
CA LYS A 169 -6.75 14.13 -6.74
C LYS A 169 -7.49 12.80 -6.73
N SER A 170 -8.11 12.46 -7.85
CA SER A 170 -8.51 11.08 -8.13
C SER A 170 -7.27 10.31 -8.58
N PHE A 171 -6.96 9.25 -7.85
CA PHE A 171 -5.87 8.34 -8.19
C PHE A 171 -6.43 7.20 -9.03
N LYS A 172 -5.71 6.78 -10.07
CA LYS A 172 -5.98 5.45 -10.65
C LYS A 172 -5.55 4.42 -9.61
N GLY A 173 -6.44 3.48 -9.30
CA GLY A 173 -6.19 2.48 -8.28
C GLY A 173 -6.86 1.16 -8.58
N LEU A 174 -6.43 0.13 -7.86
CA LEU A 174 -6.98 -1.22 -7.96
C LEU A 174 -8.23 -1.33 -7.09
N ASP A 175 -9.21 -2.11 -7.54
CA ASP A 175 -10.33 -2.47 -6.69
C ASP A 175 -9.83 -3.25 -5.48
N ALA A 176 -10.12 -2.71 -4.29
CA ALA A 176 -9.84 -3.38 -3.03
C ALA A 176 -10.87 -4.49 -2.81
N THR A 177 -10.41 -5.71 -2.53
CA THR A 177 -11.28 -6.88 -2.40
C THR A 177 -10.99 -7.72 -1.17
N THR A 178 -11.96 -8.60 -0.93
CA THR A 178 -11.88 -9.73 -0.03
C THR A 178 -10.78 -10.71 -0.44
N ILE A 179 -9.94 -11.19 0.49
CA ILE A 179 -9.07 -12.33 0.17
C ILE A 179 -9.93 -13.54 -0.03
N GLU A 180 -9.87 -14.06 -1.25
CA GLU A 180 -10.44 -15.33 -1.65
C GLU A 180 -9.33 -16.38 -1.82
N ASP A 181 -9.69 -17.66 -1.97
CA ASP A 181 -8.75 -18.75 -2.31
C ASP A 181 -8.30 -18.66 -3.80
N GLN A 182 -7.88 -17.47 -4.22
CA GLN A 182 -7.42 -17.14 -5.57
C GLN A 182 -5.91 -16.92 -5.57
N PRO A 183 -5.22 -17.29 -6.67
CA PRO A 183 -3.80 -17.04 -6.82
C PRO A 183 -3.51 -15.54 -6.77
N GLY A 184 -2.32 -15.21 -6.27
CA GLY A 184 -1.88 -13.84 -6.13
C GLY A 184 -0.40 -13.77 -5.80
N PHE A 185 0.10 -12.53 -5.80
CA PHE A 185 1.50 -12.22 -5.58
C PHE A 185 1.63 -11.24 -4.41
N VAL A 186 2.61 -11.50 -3.56
CA VAL A 186 3.14 -10.48 -2.65
C VAL A 186 4.25 -9.75 -3.39
N ILE A 187 4.08 -8.44 -3.58
CA ILE A 187 5.06 -7.56 -4.21
C ILE A 187 5.70 -6.72 -3.11
N LEU A 188 7.01 -6.80 -2.98
CA LEU A 188 7.79 -6.09 -1.96
C LEU A 188 8.70 -5.06 -2.64
N TYR A 189 8.82 -3.89 -2.02
CA TYR A 189 9.60 -2.77 -2.51
C TYR A 189 10.68 -2.40 -1.49
N TYR A 190 11.92 -2.32 -1.95
CA TYR A 190 13.08 -2.05 -1.11
C TYR A 190 13.85 -0.84 -1.62
N GLU A 191 14.38 -0.02 -0.71
CA GLU A 191 15.34 1.02 -1.07
C GLU A 191 16.64 0.37 -1.58
N ALA A 192 17.10 0.80 -2.74
CA ALA A 192 18.35 0.31 -3.28
C ALA A 192 19.54 0.87 -2.49
N LYS A 193 20.58 0.06 -2.30
CA LYS A 193 21.84 0.53 -1.70
C LYS A 193 22.47 1.57 -2.63
N LYS A 194 23.05 2.64 -2.05
CA LYS A 194 23.73 3.72 -2.78
C LYS A 194 24.67 3.14 -3.86
N GLY A 195 24.48 3.60 -5.10
CA GLY A 195 25.29 3.18 -6.27
C GLY A 195 24.63 2.14 -7.17
N ASN A 196 23.44 1.64 -6.82
CA ASN A 196 22.62 0.79 -7.69
C ASN A 196 21.57 1.63 -8.41
N ASP A 197 21.42 1.42 -9.71
CA ASP A 197 20.26 1.82 -10.52
C ASP A 197 19.44 0.55 -10.75
N PRO A 198 18.14 0.45 -10.37
CA PRO A 198 17.23 1.52 -9.91
C PRO A 198 17.26 1.83 -8.41
N ASP A 199 16.75 3.01 -8.01
CA ASP A 199 16.57 3.48 -6.62
C ASP A 199 15.67 2.58 -5.75
N VAL A 200 14.85 1.73 -6.39
CA VAL A 200 13.94 0.79 -5.72
C VAL A 200 14.06 -0.60 -6.32
N LEU A 201 14.29 -1.61 -5.48
CA LEU A 201 14.29 -3.02 -5.85
C LEU A 201 12.91 -3.63 -5.61
N ILE A 202 12.44 -4.46 -6.55
CA ILE A 202 11.11 -5.09 -6.50
C ILE A 202 11.26 -6.62 -6.45
N ASN A 203 10.71 -7.23 -5.39
CA ASN A 203 10.67 -8.69 -5.23
C ASN A 203 9.24 -9.22 -5.31
N PHE A 204 9.06 -10.32 -6.05
CA PHE A 204 7.77 -11.00 -6.22
C PHE A 204 7.80 -12.34 -5.50
N HIS A 205 6.80 -12.60 -4.66
CA HIS A 205 6.60 -13.87 -3.98
C HIS A 205 5.23 -14.46 -4.35
N ASP A 206 5.23 -15.74 -4.74
CA ASP A 206 4.03 -16.47 -5.13
C ASP A 206 3.21 -16.88 -3.88
N GLY A 207 1.92 -16.53 -3.87
CA GLY A 207 0.92 -17.08 -2.93
C GLY A 207 0.59 -16.25 -1.68
N ILE A 208 -0.41 -16.75 -0.93
CA ILE A 208 -0.91 -16.18 0.35
C ILE A 208 0.05 -16.61 1.48
N GLN A 209 1.25 -16.03 1.55
CA GLN A 209 2.20 -16.40 2.59
C GLN A 209 1.90 -15.65 3.91
N ASN A 210 0.99 -16.22 4.71
CA ASN A 210 0.49 -15.62 5.96
C ASN A 210 1.51 -15.56 7.11
N ASN A 211 2.70 -16.18 6.99
CA ASN A 211 3.62 -16.38 8.12
C ASN A 211 5.09 -16.01 7.82
N ASN A 212 5.36 -15.29 6.73
CA ASN A 212 6.74 -14.91 6.42
C ASN A 212 7.06 -13.54 7.03
N SER A 213 8.10 -13.54 7.87
CA SER A 213 8.80 -12.30 8.22
C SER A 213 9.66 -11.91 7.03
N TYR A 214 9.45 -10.70 6.50
CA TYR A 214 10.29 -10.13 5.45
C TYR A 214 11.39 -9.26 6.07
N ASP A 215 12.58 -9.28 5.46
CA ASP A 215 13.70 -8.43 5.84
C ASP A 215 13.31 -6.94 5.79
N GLN A 216 13.76 -6.16 6.78
CA GLN A 216 13.32 -4.80 7.02
C GLN A 216 14.34 -3.72 6.69
N GLU A 217 15.65 -4.02 6.63
CA GLU A 217 16.69 -2.98 6.61
C GLU A 217 16.59 -2.01 5.43
N SER A 218 15.77 -2.33 4.42
CA SER A 218 15.46 -1.45 3.29
C SER A 218 13.99 -1.49 2.85
N LEU A 219 13.08 -2.15 3.59
CA LEU A 219 11.71 -2.34 3.13
C LEU A 219 10.92 -1.02 3.16
N LEU A 220 10.48 -0.58 1.97
CA LEU A 220 9.65 0.60 1.76
C LEU A 220 8.14 0.29 1.85
N GLY A 221 7.76 -0.96 1.61
CA GLY A 221 6.38 -1.43 1.69
C GLY A 221 6.14 -2.65 0.81
N GLY A 222 4.89 -3.13 0.78
CA GLY A 222 4.50 -4.21 -0.10
C GLY A 222 3.00 -4.45 -0.13
N PHE A 223 2.53 -5.19 -1.12
CA PHE A 223 1.11 -5.41 -1.37
C PHE A 223 0.85 -6.86 -1.77
N TYR A 224 -0.31 -7.38 -1.37
CA TYR A 224 -0.83 -8.63 -1.89
C TYR A 224 -1.92 -8.37 -2.93
N ILE A 225 -1.64 -8.79 -4.15
CA ILE A 225 -2.51 -8.58 -5.31
C ILE A 225 -3.00 -9.93 -5.81
N GLN A 226 -4.31 -10.11 -5.89
CA GLN A 226 -4.96 -11.30 -6.43
C GLN A 226 -5.23 -11.16 -7.91
N ILE A 227 -5.12 -12.30 -8.60
CA ILE A 227 -5.43 -12.42 -10.02
C ILE A 227 -6.74 -13.18 -10.17
N ILE A 228 -7.75 -12.52 -10.74
CA ILE A 228 -9.09 -13.06 -10.89
C ILE A 228 -9.43 -13.17 -12.39
N PRO A 229 -9.66 -14.37 -12.91
CA PRO A 229 -10.20 -14.55 -14.26
C PRO A 229 -11.62 -13.99 -14.33
N SER A 230 -11.89 -13.11 -15.27
CA SER A 230 -13.19 -12.45 -15.46
C SER A 230 -13.52 -12.35 -16.94
N HIS A 231 -14.52 -13.10 -17.40
CA HIS A 231 -15.07 -13.02 -18.77
C HIS A 231 -14.03 -13.04 -19.92
N GLY A 232 -12.99 -13.88 -19.82
CA GLY A 232 -11.91 -13.96 -20.83
C GLY A 232 -10.81 -12.90 -20.67
N LEU A 233 -10.84 -12.14 -19.58
CA LEU A 233 -9.82 -11.19 -19.15
C LEU A 233 -9.26 -11.60 -17.79
N VAL A 234 -8.14 -10.97 -17.43
CA VAL A 234 -7.47 -11.15 -16.14
C VAL A 234 -7.57 -9.83 -15.38
N GLU A 235 -8.23 -9.85 -14.22
CA GLU A 235 -8.36 -8.70 -13.33
C GLU A 235 -7.34 -8.82 -12.18
N CYS A 236 -6.70 -7.69 -11.84
CA CYS A 236 -5.85 -7.59 -10.66
C CYS A 236 -6.61 -6.86 -9.55
N LYS A 237 -6.73 -7.46 -8.37
CA LYS A 237 -7.38 -6.84 -7.20
C LYS A 237 -6.44 -6.75 -6.02
N LEU A 238 -6.53 -5.65 -5.30
CA LEU A 238 -5.73 -5.43 -4.10
C LEU A 238 -6.41 -6.10 -2.91
N SER A 239 -5.70 -7.00 -2.22
CA SER A 239 -6.30 -7.79 -1.13
C SER A 239 -5.52 -7.74 0.18
N GLY A 240 -4.30 -7.17 0.19
CA GLY A 240 -3.52 -6.97 1.42
C GLY A 240 -2.35 -6.01 1.26
N ILE A 241 -1.78 -5.61 2.39
CA ILE A 241 -0.65 -4.67 2.51
C ILE A 241 0.36 -5.26 3.50
N VAL A 242 1.63 -5.17 3.17
CA VAL A 242 2.72 -5.56 4.06
C VAL A 242 2.99 -4.41 5.02
N VAL A 243 2.89 -4.69 6.33
CA VAL A 243 3.07 -3.71 7.40
C VAL A 243 4.24 -4.09 8.27
N ARG A 244 5.02 -3.10 8.71
CA ARG A 244 6.10 -3.30 9.67
C ARG A 244 5.51 -3.41 11.08
N THR A 245 5.95 -4.42 11.82
CA THR A 245 5.56 -4.63 13.22
C THR A 245 6.60 -4.03 14.16
N ASN A 246 6.17 -3.71 15.39
CA ASN A 246 7.04 -3.18 16.45
C ASN A 246 8.18 -4.13 16.86
N LYS A 247 8.17 -5.39 16.40
CA LYS A 247 9.19 -6.41 16.70
C LYS A 247 10.29 -6.51 15.63
N GLY A 248 10.34 -5.55 14.69
CA GLY A 248 11.34 -5.55 13.62
C GLY A 248 11.06 -6.56 12.50
N ASN A 249 9.83 -7.09 12.42
CA ASN A 249 9.38 -8.00 11.36
C ASN A 249 8.30 -7.33 10.51
N ALA A 250 8.24 -7.62 9.20
CA ALA A 250 7.11 -7.22 8.38
C ALA A 250 6.13 -8.38 8.17
N GLU A 251 4.83 -8.10 8.16
CA GLU A 251 3.77 -9.09 7.99
C GLU A 251 2.72 -8.63 6.98
N LEU A 252 2.08 -9.57 6.28
CA LEU A 252 0.98 -9.27 5.37
C LEU A 252 -0.32 -9.06 6.17
N LYS A 253 -0.89 -7.86 6.12
CA LYS A 253 -2.24 -7.54 6.59
C LYS A 253 -3.22 -7.56 5.44
N HIS A 254 -4.20 -8.43 5.58
CA HIS A 254 -5.29 -8.56 4.62
C HIS A 254 -6.27 -7.41 4.78
N LEU A 255 -6.83 -6.92 3.67
CA LEU A 255 -7.84 -5.84 3.70
C LEU A 255 -9.19 -6.28 4.30
N ASN A 256 -9.27 -7.50 4.86
CA ASN A 256 -10.51 -8.14 5.27
C ASN A 256 -10.52 -8.52 6.73
N THR A 257 -10.97 -7.54 7.50
CA THR A 257 -11.61 -7.71 8.82
C THR A 257 -12.52 -6.50 9.09
N VAL A 258 -13.28 -6.02 8.09
CA VAL A 258 -14.19 -4.85 8.26
C VAL A 258 -15.68 -5.24 8.29
N ASN A 259 -16.09 -6.41 7.78
CA ASN A 259 -17.51 -6.74 7.61
C ASN A 259 -18.03 -7.95 8.42
N LYS A 260 -17.38 -8.37 9.52
CA LYS A 260 -17.83 -9.53 10.32
C LYS A 260 -18.08 -9.31 11.81
N SER A 261 -18.07 -8.07 12.33
CA SER A 261 -18.42 -7.82 13.74
C SER A 261 -19.33 -6.60 13.94
N SER A 262 -20.60 -6.75 13.59
CA SER A 262 -21.66 -5.97 14.22
C SER A 262 -22.96 -6.77 14.27
N SER A 263 -22.93 -7.91 14.98
CA SER A 263 -24.13 -8.42 15.63
C SER A 263 -24.23 -7.78 17.01
N THR A 264 -25.10 -6.80 17.06
CA THR A 264 -25.58 -6.00 18.19
C THR A 264 -25.70 -6.79 19.50
N LYS A 265 -25.03 -6.34 20.56
CA LYS A 265 -25.57 -6.44 21.92
C LYS A 265 -25.81 -5.03 22.43
N GLU A 266 -27.09 -4.72 22.62
CA GLU A 266 -27.57 -3.56 23.33
C GLU A 266 -27.03 -3.56 24.77
N THR A 267 -26.47 -2.43 25.21
CA THR A 267 -26.54 -2.05 26.62
C THR A 267 -26.93 -0.59 26.71
N LYS A 268 -28.07 -0.36 27.38
CA LYS A 268 -28.69 0.94 27.62
C LYS A 268 -27.87 1.82 28.57
N SER A 269 -27.70 3.08 28.17
CA SER A 269 -27.93 4.33 28.93
C SER A 269 -27.53 4.43 30.42
N SER A 270 -26.73 5.46 30.77
CA SER A 270 -27.25 6.58 31.61
C SER A 270 -26.36 7.86 31.62
N LYS A 271 -27.04 9.01 31.37
CA LYS A 271 -26.95 10.40 31.92
C LYS A 271 -25.56 11.05 32.20
N ALA A 272 -25.15 12.13 31.50
CA ALA A 272 -25.44 13.58 31.66
C ALA A 272 -24.72 14.25 32.88
N LYS A 273 -24.01 15.40 32.84
CA LYS A 273 -24.24 16.75 32.25
C LYS A 273 -22.94 17.59 32.10
N SER A 274 -22.99 18.57 31.19
CA SER A 274 -22.08 19.68 30.77
C SER A 274 -21.72 20.75 31.85
N PRO A 275 -21.07 21.92 31.56
CA PRO A 275 -20.42 22.43 30.32
C PRO A 275 -19.04 23.11 30.46
N LEU A 276 -18.37 23.25 29.31
CA LEU A 276 -17.19 24.09 29.04
C LEU A 276 -17.54 25.61 29.06
N LYS A 277 -16.57 26.42 29.48
CA LYS A 277 -16.56 27.89 29.30
C LYS A 277 -15.44 28.29 28.34
N GLU A 278 -15.81 29.09 27.36
CA GLU A 278 -14.98 29.79 26.38
C GLU A 278 -14.41 31.08 26.99
N VAL A 279 -13.15 31.43 26.74
CA VAL A 279 -12.70 32.84 26.73
C VAL A 279 -11.72 33.12 25.59
N LYS A 280 -12.17 34.09 24.79
CA LYS A 280 -11.67 34.76 23.59
C LYS A 280 -10.18 35.13 23.51
N GLN A 281 -9.69 35.06 22.27
CA GLN A 281 -8.52 35.77 21.75
C GLN A 281 -8.64 37.29 21.94
N LYS A 282 -7.51 37.96 22.18
CA LYS A 282 -7.32 39.37 21.89
C LYS A 282 -6.21 39.54 20.85
N LYS A 283 -6.49 40.47 19.93
CA LYS A 283 -5.68 40.96 18.82
C LYS A 283 -4.27 41.34 19.23
#